data_AF-A0A1F4F4E3-F1
#
_entry.id   AF-A0A1F4F4E3-F1
#
_cell.length_a   1.000
_cell.length_b   1.000
_cell.length_c   1.000
_cell.angle_alpha   90.00
_cell.angle_beta   90.00
_cell.angle_gamma   90.00
#
_symmetry.space_group_name_H-M   'P 1'
#
loop_
_entity.id
_entity.type
_entity.pdbx_description
1 polymer ?
#
loop_
_entity_poly.entity_id
_entity_poly.type
_entity_poly.pdbx_seq_one_letter_code
_entity_poly.pdbx_strand_id
1 'polypeptide(L)'
;MAAAKGWGHYAERLGFGRDAVQAPDSSEKSDAIRLREALEELGPTFVKFGQMVSGRTDLFPEELTRHLLHASNRLAFALIIAPIVVGSAIVIGANAGPSIEGVPILGIIGFVVAGALGLAWVVIALKSGKL
;
A
#
# COMPACT_ATOMS: atom_id res chain seq x y z
N MET A 1 11.40 -12.23 -41.60
CA MET A 1 11.64 -11.09 -40.69
C MET A 1 10.91 -9.85 -41.20
N ALA A 2 9.62 -9.64 -40.89
CA ALA A 2 8.87 -8.44 -41.33
C ALA A 2 7.66 -8.03 -40.45
N ALA A 3 7.49 -8.60 -39.24
CA ALA A 3 6.26 -8.40 -38.45
C ALA A 3 6.35 -7.41 -37.27
N ALA A 4 7.54 -6.84 -36.99
CA ALA A 4 7.77 -6.08 -35.75
C ALA A 4 7.65 -4.54 -35.87
N LYS A 5 7.48 -3.97 -37.07
CA LYS A 5 7.47 -2.49 -37.26
C LYS A 5 6.08 -1.83 -37.22
N GLY A 6 4.99 -2.59 -37.35
CA GLY A 6 3.64 -2.03 -37.52
C GLY A 6 2.92 -1.63 -36.23
N TRP A 7 3.36 -2.10 -35.07
CA TRP A 7 2.60 -2.04 -33.82
C TRP A 7 2.64 -0.66 -33.14
N GLY A 8 3.67 0.15 -33.43
CA GLY A 8 3.81 1.49 -32.84
C GLY A 8 2.75 2.49 -33.29
N HIS A 9 2.27 2.38 -34.54
CA HIS A 9 1.29 3.32 -35.08
C HIS A 9 -0.13 3.10 -34.54
N TYR A 10 -0.47 1.88 -34.11
CA TYR A 10 -1.75 1.58 -33.48
C TYR A 10 -1.79 2.04 -32.02
N ALA A 11 -0.66 1.95 -31.29
CA ALA A 11 -0.56 2.46 -29.92
C ALA A 11 -0.78 3.98 -29.83
N GLU A 12 -0.33 4.73 -30.84
CA GLU A 12 -0.50 6.18 -30.92
C GLU A 12 -1.95 6.59 -31.24
N ARG A 13 -2.66 5.81 -32.08
CA ARG A 13 -4.07 6.05 -32.43
C ARG A 13 -5.05 5.69 -31.30
N LEU A 14 -4.61 4.86 -30.36
CA LEU A 14 -5.38 4.46 -29.17
C LEU A 14 -5.19 5.41 -27.97
N GLY A 15 -4.43 6.50 -28.12
CA GLY A 15 -4.21 7.47 -27.03
C GLY A 15 -3.34 6.93 -25.88
N PHE A 16 -2.78 5.72 -26.01
CA PHE A 16 -2.12 4.98 -24.94
C PHE A 16 -0.71 5.49 -24.56
N GLY A 17 -0.27 6.64 -25.09
CA GLY A 17 1.09 7.13 -24.92
C GLY A 17 1.24 8.56 -24.37
N ARG A 18 0.15 9.31 -24.20
CA ARG A 18 0.21 10.71 -23.71
C ARG A 18 -0.63 10.95 -22.46
N ASP A 19 -1.72 10.22 -22.28
CA ASP A 19 -2.67 10.47 -21.18
C ASP A 19 -2.49 9.50 -20.00
N ALA A 20 -1.89 8.32 -20.22
CA ALA A 20 -1.58 7.36 -19.16
C ALA A 20 -0.41 7.80 -18.26
N VAL A 21 0.36 8.79 -18.71
CA VAL A 21 1.37 9.51 -17.92
C VAL A 21 1.14 11.00 -18.16
N GLN A 22 -0.06 11.48 -17.86
CA GLN A 22 -0.28 12.90 -17.62
C GLN A 22 0.65 13.26 -16.45
N ALA A 23 1.85 13.77 -16.76
CA ALA A 23 2.72 14.32 -15.74
C ALA A 23 1.91 15.38 -14.99
N PRO A 24 1.92 15.38 -13.65
CA PRO A 24 1.18 16.36 -12.85
C PRO A 24 1.48 17.76 -13.40
N ASP A 25 0.46 18.60 -13.48
CA ASP A 25 0.58 19.95 -14.01
C ASP A 25 1.82 20.62 -13.41
N SER A 26 2.55 21.37 -14.21
CA SER A 26 3.71 22.15 -13.79
C SER A 26 3.46 23.00 -12.52
N SER A 27 2.19 23.39 -12.27
CA SER A 27 1.74 24.01 -11.03
C SER A 27 1.77 23.05 -9.82
N GLU A 28 1.25 21.83 -9.96
CA GLU A 28 1.17 20.83 -8.88
C GLU A 28 2.57 20.35 -8.45
N LYS A 29 3.49 20.23 -9.41
CA LYS A 29 4.90 19.94 -9.10
C LYS A 29 5.55 21.09 -8.31
N SER A 30 5.17 22.34 -8.57
CA SER A 30 5.66 23.50 -7.82
C SER A 30 5.14 23.52 -6.39
N ASP A 31 3.85 23.21 -6.19
CA ASP A 31 3.23 23.17 -4.87
C ASP A 31 3.80 22.02 -4.01
N ALA A 32 4.01 20.85 -4.60
CA ALA A 32 4.65 19.72 -3.93
C ALA A 32 6.11 20.03 -3.53
N ILE A 33 6.85 20.77 -4.37
CA ILE A 33 8.23 21.17 -4.06
C ILE A 33 8.26 22.23 -2.95
N ARG A 34 7.36 23.22 -2.99
CA ARG A 34 7.27 24.24 -1.93
C ARG A 34 6.86 23.65 -0.58
N LEU A 35 5.93 22.69 -0.61
CA LEU A 35 5.56 21.95 0.59
C LEU A 35 6.73 21.12 1.12
N ARG A 36 7.47 20.44 0.24
CA ARG A 36 8.67 19.70 0.62
C ARG A 36 9.73 20.64 1.22
N GLU A 37 10.03 21.76 0.58
CA GLU A 37 11.00 22.74 1.07
C GLU A 37 10.59 23.28 2.44
N ALA A 38 9.32 23.67 2.62
CA ALA A 38 8.80 24.09 3.91
C ALA A 38 8.92 22.98 4.98
N LEU A 39 8.62 21.73 4.63
CA LEU A 39 8.73 20.58 5.54
C LEU A 39 10.18 20.22 5.87
N GLU A 40 11.11 20.33 4.92
CA GLU A 40 12.54 20.12 5.13
C GLU A 40 13.14 21.21 6.01
N GLU A 41 12.71 22.47 5.82
CA GLU A 41 13.13 23.62 6.64
C GLU A 41 12.56 23.53 8.07
N LEU A 42 11.34 22.99 8.23
CA LEU A 42 10.74 22.68 9.53
C LEU A 42 11.44 21.52 10.25
N GLY A 43 11.93 20.53 9.50
CA GLY A 43 12.74 19.40 9.95
C GLY A 43 12.34 18.83 11.33
N PRO A 44 13.18 18.95 12.37
CA PRO A 44 12.90 18.39 13.71
C PRO A 44 11.70 19.03 14.42
N THR A 45 11.33 20.26 14.07
CA THR A 45 10.24 21.00 14.72
C THR A 45 8.88 20.41 14.34
N PHE A 46 8.71 20.00 13.08
CA PHE A 46 7.50 19.29 12.64
C PHE A 46 7.34 17.95 13.37
N VAL A 47 8.44 17.21 13.54
CA VAL A 47 8.46 15.95 14.30
C VAL A 47 8.10 16.18 15.77
N LYS A 48 8.67 17.21 16.42
CA LYS A 48 8.35 17.58 17.80
C LYS A 48 6.90 18.05 17.96
N PHE A 49 6.34 18.72 16.95
CA PHE A 49 4.93 19.11 16.95
C PHE A 49 4.02 17.89 16.88
N GLY A 50 4.34 16.93 16.01
CA GLY A 50 3.65 15.63 15.96
C GLY A 50 3.72 14.88 17.30
N GLN A 51 4.88 14.87 17.94
CA GLN A 51 5.06 14.29 19.28
C GLN A 51 4.24 15.02 20.35
N MET A 52 4.17 16.36 20.31
CA MET A 52 3.38 17.16 21.24
C MET A 52 1.86 16.96 21.05
N VAL A 53 1.40 16.82 19.81
CA VAL A 53 0.00 16.50 19.49
C VAL A 53 -0.31 15.05 19.90
N SER A 54 0.61 14.11 19.66
CA SER A 54 0.47 12.72 20.09
C SER A 54 0.47 12.56 21.62
N GLY A 55 1.11 13.48 22.35
CA GLY A 55 1.05 13.53 23.82
C GLY A 55 -0.21 14.18 24.38
N ARG A 56 -0.99 14.89 23.56
CA ARG A 56 -2.26 15.54 23.95
C ARG A 56 -3.47 14.88 23.29
N THR A 57 -3.51 13.55 23.29
CA THR A 57 -4.69 12.80 22.83
C THR A 57 -5.97 13.15 23.57
N ASP A 58 -5.87 13.74 24.77
CA ASP A 58 -6.98 14.26 25.57
C ASP A 58 -7.71 15.46 24.92
N LEU A 59 -7.18 16.04 23.85
CA LEU A 59 -7.84 17.12 23.10
C LEU A 59 -8.79 16.62 22.01
N PHE A 60 -8.78 15.32 21.71
CA PHE A 60 -9.65 14.75 20.67
C PHE A 60 -10.95 14.25 21.30
N PRO A 61 -12.12 14.57 20.70
CA PRO A 61 -13.40 14.00 21.13
C PRO A 61 -13.34 12.46 21.12
N GLU A 62 -13.97 11.80 22.10
CA GLU A 62 -14.01 10.33 22.20
C GLU A 62 -14.46 9.67 20.89
N GLU A 63 -15.37 10.32 20.17
CA GLU A 63 -15.88 9.87 18.89
C GLU A 63 -14.78 9.84 17.81
N LEU A 64 -13.93 10.87 17.72
CA LEU A 64 -12.81 10.90 16.75
C LEU A 64 -11.80 9.79 17.07
N THR A 65 -11.45 9.63 18.35
CA THR A 65 -10.49 8.62 18.81
C THR A 65 -10.98 7.21 18.49
N ARG A 66 -12.27 6.93 18.65
CA ARG A 66 -12.87 5.63 18.31
C ARG A 66 -12.81 5.31 16.81
N HIS A 67 -13.04 6.32 15.96
CA HIS A 67 -12.93 6.17 14.50
C HIS A 67 -11.47 5.97 14.06
N LEU A 68 -10.55 6.76 14.60
CA LEU A 68 -9.12 6.63 14.32
C LEU A 68 -8.56 5.28 14.77
N LEU A 69 -9.01 4.77 15.92
CA LEU A 69 -8.60 3.46 16.42
C LEU A 69 -9.04 2.32 15.48
N HIS A 70 -10.28 2.37 14.95
CA HIS A 70 -10.75 1.41 13.97
C HIS A 70 -9.95 1.45 12.66
N ALA A 71 -9.68 2.66 12.16
CA ALA A 71 -8.89 2.85 10.95
C ALA A 71 -7.44 2.35 11.14
N SER A 72 -6.82 2.68 12.28
CA SER A 72 -5.46 2.26 12.62
C SER A 72 -5.33 0.74 12.73
N ASN A 73 -6.31 0.08 13.36
CA ASN A 73 -6.37 -1.37 13.45
C ASN A 73 -6.40 -2.02 12.05
N ARG A 74 -7.26 -1.52 11.15
CA ARG A 74 -7.34 -2.00 9.76
C ARG A 74 -6.04 -1.79 8.98
N LEU A 75 -5.33 -0.69 9.21
CA LEU A 75 -4.02 -0.43 8.60
C LEU A 75 -2.95 -1.40 9.12
N ALA A 76 -2.91 -1.68 10.43
CA ALA A 76 -1.97 -2.63 11.01
C ALA A 76 -2.11 -4.02 10.37
N PHE A 77 -3.34 -4.51 10.18
CA PHE A 77 -3.57 -5.78 9.50
C PHE A 77 -3.13 -5.77 8.04
N ALA A 78 -3.44 -4.70 7.29
CA ALA A 78 -3.00 -4.57 5.90
C ALA A 78 -1.46 -4.59 5.80
N LEU A 79 -0.77 -3.93 6.73
CA LEU A 79 0.68 -3.86 6.77
C LEU A 79 1.33 -5.21 7.10
N ILE A 80 0.65 -6.08 7.84
CA ILE A 80 1.13 -7.44 8.13
C ILE A 80 0.84 -8.39 6.96
N ILE A 81 -0.39 -8.37 6.42
CA ILE A 81 -0.84 -9.32 5.40
C ILE A 81 -0.12 -9.07 4.06
N ALA A 82 0.03 -7.82 3.64
CA ALA A 82 0.60 -7.48 2.34
C ALA A 82 2.01 -8.07 2.09
N PRO A 83 3.02 -7.87 2.97
CA PRO A 83 4.35 -8.44 2.78
C PRO A 83 4.37 -9.96 2.91
N ILE A 84 3.45 -10.57 3.69
CA ILE A 84 3.34 -12.04 3.75
C ILE A 84 2.87 -12.58 2.39
N VAL A 85 1.85 -11.96 1.79
CA VAL A 85 1.34 -12.36 0.47
C VAL A 85 2.41 -12.16 -0.62
N VAL A 86 3.06 -11.00 -0.64
CA VAL A 86 4.12 -10.69 -1.62
C VAL A 86 5.33 -11.60 -1.43
N GLY A 87 5.79 -11.81 -0.20
CA GLY A 87 6.91 -12.70 0.12
C GLY A 87 6.61 -14.16 -0.27
N SER A 88 5.39 -14.61 0.00
CA SER A 88 4.92 -15.93 -0.41
C SER A 88 4.91 -16.11 -1.94
N ALA A 89 4.46 -15.09 -2.68
CA ALA A 89 4.45 -15.11 -4.15
C ALA A 89 5.85 -15.11 -4.76
N ILE A 90 6.79 -14.36 -4.17
CA ILE A 90 8.18 -14.33 -4.61
C ILE A 90 8.84 -15.70 -4.46
N VAL A 91 8.61 -16.40 -3.34
CA VAL A 91 9.18 -17.74 -3.11
C VAL A 91 8.69 -18.74 -4.17
N ILE A 92 7.41 -18.68 -4.54
CA ILE A 92 6.84 -19.53 -5.60
C ILE A 92 7.49 -19.24 -6.96
N GLY A 93 7.71 -17.96 -7.29
CA GLY A 93 8.36 -17.57 -8.55
C GLY A 93 9.88 -17.82 -8.60
N ALA A 94 10.55 -17.84 -7.44
CA ALA A 94 12.00 -18.03 -7.34
C ALA A 94 12.44 -19.50 -7.40
N ASN A 95 11.50 -20.46 -7.39
CA ASN A 95 11.79 -21.90 -7.31
C ASN A 95 12.79 -22.25 -6.17
N ALA A 96 12.75 -21.48 -5.10
CA ALA A 96 13.73 -21.53 -4.02
C ALA A 96 13.24 -22.42 -2.86
N GLY A 97 13.94 -23.52 -2.59
CA GLY A 97 13.71 -24.44 -1.46
C GLY A 97 13.31 -25.86 -1.84
N PRO A 98 13.13 -26.78 -0.87
CA PRO A 98 12.67 -28.14 -1.13
C PRO A 98 11.25 -28.11 -1.70
N SER A 99 11.11 -28.53 -2.96
CA SER A 99 9.87 -28.51 -3.74
C SER A 99 9.24 -29.90 -3.75
N ILE A 100 7.93 -29.97 -3.53
CA ILE A 100 7.12 -31.16 -3.75
C ILE A 100 6.31 -30.84 -5.01
N GLU A 101 6.53 -31.59 -6.08
CA GLU A 101 5.86 -31.40 -7.39
C GLU A 101 6.19 -30.07 -8.11
N GLY A 102 7.32 -29.42 -7.78
CA GLY A 102 7.74 -28.17 -8.42
C GLY A 102 7.11 -26.91 -7.82
N VAL A 103 6.31 -27.03 -6.76
CA VAL A 103 5.81 -25.90 -5.97
C VAL A 103 6.59 -25.81 -4.64
N PRO A 104 7.13 -24.64 -4.27
CA PRO A 104 7.82 -24.47 -2.99
C PRO A 104 6.87 -24.58 -1.79
N ILE A 105 7.17 -25.50 -0.87
CA ILE A 105 6.36 -25.75 0.34
C ILE A 105 6.22 -24.48 1.20
N LEU A 106 7.29 -23.70 1.31
CA LEU A 106 7.30 -22.44 2.06
C LEU A 106 6.25 -21.44 1.53
N GLY A 107 6.07 -21.41 0.21
CA GLY A 107 5.08 -20.56 -0.44
C GLY A 107 3.65 -21.01 -0.16
N ILE A 108 3.39 -22.32 -0.13
CA ILE A 108 2.05 -22.82 0.20
C ILE A 108 1.69 -22.48 1.66
N ILE A 109 2.62 -22.69 2.59
CA ILE A 109 2.41 -22.37 4.01
C ILE A 109 2.13 -20.86 4.17
N GLY A 110 2.94 -20.00 3.52
CA GLY A 110 2.74 -18.56 3.56
C GLY A 110 1.37 -18.12 3.04
N PHE A 111 0.92 -18.71 1.92
CA PHE A 111 -0.37 -18.39 1.32
C PHE A 111 -1.55 -18.84 2.17
N VAL A 112 -1.46 -20.04 2.77
CA VAL A 112 -2.49 -20.57 3.69
C VAL A 112 -2.60 -19.69 4.94
N VAL A 113 -1.47 -19.30 5.53
CA VAL A 113 -1.45 -18.43 6.72
C VAL A 113 -2.00 -17.04 6.39
N ALA A 114 -1.60 -16.43 5.28
CA ALA A 114 -2.12 -15.14 4.84
C ALA A 114 -3.63 -15.19 4.56
N GLY A 115 -4.09 -16.24 3.87
CA GLY A 115 -5.51 -16.46 3.60
C GLY A 115 -6.33 -16.60 4.88
N ALA A 116 -5.85 -17.40 5.85
CA ALA A 116 -6.51 -17.59 7.13
C ALA A 116 -6.60 -16.29 7.94
N LEU A 117 -5.50 -15.52 8.02
CA LEU A 117 -5.48 -14.22 8.72
C LEU A 117 -6.41 -13.20 8.05
N GLY A 118 -6.43 -13.15 6.71
CA GLY A 118 -7.32 -12.27 5.96
C GLY A 118 -8.80 -12.62 6.16
N LEU A 119 -9.15 -13.91 6.09
CA LEU A 119 -10.51 -14.39 6.34
C LEU A 119 -10.96 -14.11 7.77
N ALA A 120 -10.09 -14.38 8.76
CA ALA A 120 -10.36 -14.06 10.16
C ALA A 120 -10.61 -12.56 10.35
N TRP A 121 -9.80 -11.72 9.71
CA TRP A 121 -9.98 -10.26 9.77
C TRP A 121 -11.31 -9.81 9.17
N VAL A 122 -11.69 -10.33 8.00
CA VAL A 122 -12.98 -10.03 7.35
C VAL A 122 -14.15 -10.46 8.22
N VAL A 123 -14.10 -11.66 8.81
CA VAL A 123 -15.15 -12.15 9.70
C VAL A 123 -15.27 -11.28 10.95
N ILE A 124 -14.14 -10.85 11.54
CA ILE A 124 -14.13 -9.93 12.69
C ILE A 124 -14.70 -8.55 12.29
N ALA A 125 -14.32 -8.04 11.12
CA ALA A 125 -14.83 -6.76 10.62
C ALA A 125 -16.36 -6.79 10.39
N LEU A 126 -16.89 -7.89 9.85
CA LEU A 126 -18.33 -8.07 9.65
C LEU A 126 -19.07 -8.32 10.97
N LYS A 127 -18.48 -9.08 11.91
CA LYS A 127 -19.07 -9.36 13.22
C LYS A 127 -19.05 -8.14 14.16
N SER A 128 -18.14 -7.20 13.93
CA SER A 128 -18.05 -5.93 14.66
C SER A 128 -19.01 -4.85 14.14
N GLY A 129 -20.02 -5.22 13.34
CA GLY A 129 -21.14 -4.38 12.89
C GLY A 129 -22.06 -3.85 14.00
N LYS A 130 -21.51 -3.46 15.16
CA LYS A 130 -22.10 -2.37 15.95
C LYS A 130 -21.65 -1.05 15.33
N LEU A 131 -22.40 -0.66 14.29
CA LEU A 131 -22.71 0.74 14.04
C LEU A 131 -23.13 1.39 15.38
#